data_AF-A0A1M5W027-F1
#
_entry.id   AF-A0A1M5W027-F1
#
_cell.length_a   1.000
_cell.length_b   1.000
_cell.length_c   1.000
_cell.angle_alpha   90.00
_cell.angle_beta   90.00
_cell.angle_gamma   90.00
#
_symmetry.space_group_name_H-M   'P 1'
#
loop_
_entity.id
_entity.type
_entity.pdbx_description
1 polymer ?
#
loop_
_entity_poly.entity_id
_entity_poly.type
_entity_poly.pdbx_seq_one_letter_code
_entity_poly.pdbx_strand_id
1 'polypeptide(L)' 'MAHTCQNCGAVADDPGHLCNPADVHLHCEYCGAHNVSVNHVCKGKLAAMNYSCSTCGRVAEERDQLCNPTDIT' A
#
# COMPACT_ATOMS: atom_id res chain seq x y z
N MET A 1 18.28 -1.10 -5.47
CA MET A 1 18.02 -2.52 -5.83
C MET A 1 16.52 -2.63 -6.00
N ALA A 2 16.03 -2.95 -7.20
CA ALA A 2 14.59 -3.08 -7.43
C ALA A 2 14.06 -4.21 -6.54
N HIS A 3 13.15 -3.88 -5.64
CA HIS A 3 12.51 -4.84 -4.78
C HIS A 3 11.28 -5.40 -5.50
N THR A 4 11.10 -6.72 -5.48
CA THR A 4 10.02 -7.40 -6.20
C THR A 4 8.93 -7.83 -5.23
N CYS A 5 7.68 -7.52 -5.55
CA CYS A 5 6.53 -7.95 -4.78
C CYS A 5 6.39 -9.46 -4.93
N GLN A 6 6.51 -10.19 -3.83
CA GLN A 6 6.35 -11.65 -3.86
C GLN A 6 4.91 -12.11 -4.14
N ASN A 7 3.94 -11.18 -4.11
CA ASN A 7 2.53 -11.50 -4.30
C ASN A 7 2.02 -11.21 -5.73
N CYS A 8 2.63 -10.26 -6.46
CA CYS A 8 2.23 -9.91 -7.84
C CYS A 8 3.39 -9.79 -8.84
N GLY A 9 4.64 -9.94 -8.40
CA GLY A 9 5.83 -9.85 -9.25
C GLY A 9 6.24 -8.41 -9.63
N ALA A 10 5.52 -7.39 -9.19
CA ALA A 10 5.84 -5.99 -9.51
C ALA A 10 7.16 -5.56 -8.85
N VAL A 11 8.02 -4.90 -9.62
CA VAL A 11 9.30 -4.36 -9.14
C VAL A 11 9.17 -2.88 -8.85
N ALA A 12 9.61 -2.45 -7.67
CA ALA A 12 9.68 -1.05 -7.26
C ALA A 12 11.10 -0.74 -6.78
N ASP A 13 11.61 0.45 -7.12
CA ASP A 13 12.91 0.91 -6.64
C ASP A 13 12.94 1.13 -5.12
N ASP A 14 11.78 1.39 -4.51
CA ASP A 14 11.63 1.62 -3.07
C ASP A 14 10.85 0.47 -2.39
N PRO A 15 11.36 -0.08 -1.27
CA PRO A 15 10.69 -1.18 -0.59
C PRO A 15 9.31 -0.82 -0.05
N GLY A 16 9.05 0.44 0.34
CA GLY A 16 7.72 0.89 0.80
C GLY A 16 6.66 0.98 -0.30
N HIS A 17 7.07 0.95 -1.57
CA HIS A 17 6.18 0.95 -2.73
C HIS A 17 5.70 -0.45 -3.12
N LEU A 18 6.22 -1.48 -2.47
CA LEU A 18 5.77 -2.85 -2.68
C LEU A 18 4.43 -3.11 -2.00
N CYS A 19 3.66 -4.01 -2.62
CA CYS A 19 2.46 -4.61 -2.03
C CYS A 19 2.76 -5.44 -0.76
N ASN A 20 4.01 -5.87 -0.54
CA ASN A 20 4.43 -6.59 0.66
C ASN A 20 5.90 -6.29 1.02
N PRO A 21 6.19 -5.12 1.60
CA PRO A 21 7.50 -4.82 2.17
C PRO A 21 7.73 -5.67 3.41
N ALA A 22 8.91 -6.27 3.52
CA ALA A 22 9.30 -7.08 4.68
C ALA A 22 9.27 -6.24 5.96
N ASP A 23 8.39 -6.59 6.90
CA ASP A 23 8.35 -6.17 8.32
C ASP A 23 8.99 -4.80 8.62
N VAL A 24 8.49 -3.74 7.99
CA VAL A 24 8.86 -2.36 8.33
C VAL A 24 7.75 -1.76 9.18
N HIS A 25 8.06 -1.51 10.43
CA HIS A 25 7.23 -0.73 11.35
C HIS A 25 7.47 0.76 11.09
N LEU A 26 6.46 1.44 10.57
CA LEU A 26 6.51 2.86 10.24
C LEU A 26 5.74 3.69 11.27
N HIS A 27 6.08 4.98 11.31
CA HIS A 27 5.27 6.00 11.96
C HIS A 27 4.41 6.69 10.90
N CYS A 28 3.09 6.71 11.10
CA CYS A 28 2.18 7.44 10.23
C CYS A 28 1.97 8.85 10.76
N GLU A 29 2.58 9.85 10.12
CA GLU A 29 2.42 11.27 10.49
C GLU A 29 0.98 11.79 10.31
N TYR A 30 0.16 11.10 9.51
CA TYR A 30 -1.21 11.54 9.23
C TYR A 30 -2.18 11.28 10.38
N CYS A 31 -2.12 10.09 11.01
CA CYS A 31 -2.96 9.76 12.16
C CYS A 31 -2.18 9.59 13.47
N GLY A 32 -0.87 9.82 13.46
CA GLY A 32 0.01 9.69 14.63
C GLY A 32 0.25 8.25 15.09
N ALA A 33 -0.13 7.25 14.28
CA ALA A 33 0.02 5.85 14.65
C ALA A 33 1.49 5.40 14.54
N HIS A 34 1.99 4.74 15.58
CA HIS A 34 3.35 4.18 15.63
C HIS A 34 3.31 2.66 15.40
N ASN A 35 4.43 2.11 14.93
CA ASN A 35 4.58 0.68 14.64
C ASN A 35 3.58 0.14 13.61
N VAL A 36 3.11 0.99 12.70
CA VAL A 36 2.16 0.58 11.70
C VAL A 36 2.85 -0.16 10.57
N SER A 37 2.15 -1.10 9.96
CA SER A 37 2.67 -1.74 8.75
C SER A 37 2.77 -0.71 7.62
N VAL A 38 3.67 -0.96 6.69
CA VAL A 38 3.72 -0.33 5.36
C VAL A 38 2.39 -0.32 4.57
N ASN A 39 1.48 -1.24 4.86
CA ASN A 39 0.14 -1.28 4.29
C ASN A 39 -0.88 -0.46 5.10
N HIS A 40 -0.44 0.23 6.16
CA HIS A 40 -1.32 1.02 6.99
C HIS A 40 -1.90 2.21 6.24
N VAL A 41 -3.23 2.24 6.23
CA VAL A 41 -3.98 3.39 5.75
C VAL A 41 -4.95 3.80 6.86
N CYS A 42 -4.74 5.00 7.41
CA CYS A 42 -5.65 5.56 8.40
C CYS A 42 -7.04 5.74 7.78
N LYS A 43 -8.12 5.60 8.58
CA LYS A 43 -9.50 5.79 8.11
C LYS A 43 -9.73 7.07 7.29
N GLY A 44 -9.14 8.19 7.73
CA GLY A 44 -9.27 9.47 7.01
C GLY A 44 -8.63 9.43 5.62
N LYS A 45 -7.50 8.74 5.48
CA LYS A 45 -6.83 8.55 4.20
C LYS A 45 -7.54 7.51 3.33
N LEU A 46 -8.10 6.46 3.94
CA LEU A 46 -8.90 5.45 3.26
C LEU A 46 -10.16 6.04 2.62
N ALA A 47 -10.79 7.03 3.27
CA ALA A 47 -11.96 7.73 2.72
C ALA A 47 -11.67 8.52 1.44
N ALA A 48 -10.40 8.82 1.14
CA ALA A 48 -9.96 9.44 -0.10
C ALA A 48 -9.50 8.41 -1.16
N MET A 49 -9.48 7.11 -0.84
CA MET A 49 -9.05 6.06 -1.75
C MET A 49 -10.25 5.51 -2.52
N ASN A 50 -10.13 5.44 -3.84
CA ASN A 50 -11.19 4.89 -4.70
C ASN A 50 -10.93 3.43 -5.06
N TYR A 51 -9.68 2.96 -4.96
CA TYR A 51 -9.28 1.64 -5.43
C TYR A 51 -8.50 0.87 -4.36
N SER A 52 -8.74 -0.43 -4.28
CA SER A 52 -8.01 -1.41 -3.48
C SER A 52 -7.36 -2.44 -4.39
N CYS A 53 -6.24 -3.03 -3.99
CA CYS A 53 -5.63 -4.12 -4.73
C CYS A 53 -6.25 -5.42 -4.25
N SER A 54 -6.99 -6.12 -5.11
CA SER A 54 -7.61 -7.40 -4.73
C SER A 54 -6.61 -8.50 -4.37
N THR A 55 -5.36 -8.35 -4.77
CA THR A 55 -4.29 -9.33 -4.51
C THR A 55 -3.59 -9.10 -3.17
N CYS A 56 -3.34 -7.84 -2.79
CA CYS A 56 -2.51 -7.50 -1.61
C CYS A 56 -3.19 -6.60 -0.57
N GLY A 57 -4.37 -6.06 -0.87
CA GLY A 57 -5.14 -5.20 0.02
C GLY A 57 -4.67 -3.74 0.10
N ARG A 58 -3.63 -3.34 -0.63
CA ARG A 58 -3.18 -1.93 -0.70
C ARG A 58 -4.26 -1.06 -1.33
N VAL A 59 -4.44 0.16 -0.85
CA VAL A 59 -5.43 1.10 -1.39
C VAL A 59 -4.76 2.33 -2.00
N ALA A 60 -5.40 2.91 -3.01
CA ALA A 60 -4.92 4.05 -3.78
C ALA A 60 -6.08 4.93 -4.26
N GLU A 61 -5.77 6.20 -4.57
CA GLU A 61 -6.71 7.14 -5.16
C GLU A 61 -6.91 6.81 -6.65
N GLU A 62 -5.85 6.36 -7.31
CA GLU A 62 -5.82 6.05 -8.75
C GLU A 62 -5.49 4.58 -9.02
N ARG A 63 -6.09 4.04 -10.09
CA ARG A 63 -5.96 2.64 -10.51
C ARG A 63 -4.51 2.26 -10.83
N ASP A 64 -3.80 3.17 -11.52
CA ASP A 64 -2.42 2.98 -11.99
C ASP A 64 -1.39 2.91 -10.86
N GLN A 65 -1.78 3.25 -9.62
CA GLN A 65 -0.95 3.10 -8.44
C GLN A 65 -1.00 1.68 -7.85
N LEU A 66 -1.85 0.80 -8.40
CA LEU A 66 -2.06 -0.56 -7.94
C LEU A 66 -1.81 -1.57 -9.06
N CYS A 67 -1.27 -2.73 -8.70
CA CYS A 67 -1.01 -3.80 -9.66
C CYS A 67 -2.31 -4.48 -10.13
N ASN A 68 -3.32 -4.57 -9.25
CA ASN A 68 -4.61 -5.19 -9.53
C ASN A 68 -5.77 -4.42 -8.87
N PRO A 69 -6.10 -3.23 -9.40
CA PRO A 69 -7.08 -2.33 -8.80
C PRO A 69 -8.50 -2.90 -8.90
N THR A 70 -9.21 -2.85 -7.78
CA THR A 70 -10.64 -3.11 -7.60
C THR A 70 -11.26 -1.93 -6.90
N ASP A 71 -12.44 -1.51 -7.36
CA ASP A 71 -13.15 -0.38 -6.77
C ASP A 71 -13.56 -0.66 -5.31
N ILE A 72 -13.49 0.35 -4.45
CA ILE A 72 -13.85 0.25 -3.02
C ILE A 72 -15.32 0.67 -2.78
N THR A 73 -16.04 1.19 -3.80
CA THR A 73 -17.46 1.60 -3.75
C THR A 73 -18.37 0.75 -2.88
#